data_AF-A0A6G1YWZ1-F1
#
_entry.id   AF-A0A6G1YWZ1-F1
#
_cell.length_a   1.000
_cell.length_b   1.000
_cell.length_c   1.000
_cell.angle_alpha   90.00
_cell.angle_beta   90.00
_cell.angle_gamma   90.00
#
_symmetry.space_group_name_H-M   'P 1'
#
loop_
_entity.id
_entity.type
_entity.pdbx_description
1 polymer ?
#
loop_
_entity_poly.entity_id
_entity_poly.type
_entity_poly.pdbx_seq_one_letter_code
_entity_poly.pdbx_strand_id
1 'polypeptide(L)'
;MKRTIMSYMVATILSLGAVIGLVIQPSALMAQTQTPTSVASTPNSSSASTAAITPITNPACGEVVQGNVNLTANLNCTGDGLIVGADNTVINLNGYTVSGPGQQSSKVGVVVP
;
A
#
# COMPACT_ATOMS: atom_id res chain seq x y z
N MET A 1 -28.14 6.41 27.14
CA MET A 1 -26.67 6.26 27.00
C MET A 1 -26.04 5.15 27.86
N LYS A 2 -26.79 4.37 28.66
CA LYS A 2 -26.19 3.31 29.53
C LYS A 2 -26.39 1.86 29.03
N ARG A 3 -27.48 1.59 28.29
CA ARG A 3 -27.80 0.24 27.78
C ARG A 3 -26.94 -0.20 26.57
N THR A 4 -26.54 0.74 25.72
CA THR A 4 -25.77 0.46 24.49
C THR A 4 -24.35 -0.05 24.75
N ILE A 5 -23.72 0.40 25.85
CA ILE A 5 -22.37 -0.03 26.26
C ILE A 5 -22.35 -1.49 26.72
N MET A 6 -23.45 -1.98 27.33
CA MET A 6 -23.51 -3.31 27.90
C MET A 6 -23.57 -4.42 26.83
N SER A 7 -24.15 -4.15 25.65
CA SER A 7 -24.11 -5.08 24.51
C SER A 7 -22.72 -5.18 23.87
N TYR A 8 -21.93 -4.11 23.90
CA TYR A 8 -20.63 -4.07 23.21
C TYR A 8 -19.55 -4.92 23.90
N MET A 9 -19.61 -5.05 25.23
CA MET A 9 -18.67 -5.87 26.02
C MET A 9 -18.94 -7.38 25.93
N VAL A 10 -20.16 -7.81 25.60
CA VAL A 10 -20.49 -9.25 25.45
C VAL A 10 -20.03 -9.79 24.09
N ALA A 11 -20.04 -8.94 23.05
CA ALA A 11 -19.67 -9.33 21.69
C ALA A 11 -18.17 -9.64 21.50
N THR A 12 -17.28 -9.06 22.30
CA THR A 12 -15.82 -9.19 22.15
C THR A 12 -15.22 -10.43 22.80
N ILE A 13 -15.97 -11.18 23.61
CA ILE A 13 -15.46 -12.32 24.38
C ILE A 13 -15.58 -13.65 23.60
N LEU A 14 -16.49 -13.70 22.61
CA LEU A 14 -16.83 -14.93 21.87
C LEU A 14 -15.93 -15.21 20.64
N SER A 15 -14.94 -14.36 20.34
CA SER A 15 -14.13 -14.42 19.11
C SER A 15 -12.67 -14.83 19.28
N LEU A 16 -12.18 -15.09 20.51
CA LEU A 16 -10.80 -15.55 20.77
C LEU A 16 -10.64 -17.09 20.65
N GLY A 17 -11.47 -17.73 19.82
CA GLY A 17 -11.46 -19.17 19.58
C GLY A 17 -10.47 -19.59 18.49
N ALA A 18 -9.42 -20.32 18.90
CA ALA A 18 -8.58 -21.18 18.06
C ALA A 18 -7.72 -20.52 16.95
N VAL A 19 -6.51 -20.10 17.33
CA VAL A 19 -5.32 -20.20 16.45
C VAL A 19 -4.27 -21.05 17.16
N ILE A 20 -4.44 -22.37 17.13
CA ILE A 20 -3.53 -23.36 17.72
C ILE A 20 -3.09 -24.32 16.60
N GLY A 21 -1.77 -24.46 16.43
CA GLY A 21 -1.15 -25.28 15.38
C GLY A 21 -0.94 -24.49 14.07
N LEU A 22 0.22 -24.57 13.39
CA LEU A 22 1.23 -25.63 13.42
C LEU A 22 2.65 -25.03 13.22
N VAL A 23 3.63 -25.45 14.04
CA VAL A 23 5.06 -25.09 13.89
C VAL A 23 5.89 -26.32 13.48
N ILE A 24 6.12 -26.50 12.18
CA ILE A 24 6.94 -27.57 11.55
C ILE A 24 7.49 -27.02 10.21
N GLN A 25 8.75 -27.16 9.79
CA GLN A 25 10.04 -27.44 10.43
C GLN A 25 11.16 -26.91 9.49
N PRO A 26 12.26 -26.27 9.96
CA PRO A 26 13.34 -25.80 9.08
C PRO A 26 14.53 -26.76 9.05
N SER A 27 14.75 -27.45 7.92
CA SER A 27 16.07 -28.03 7.58
C SER A 27 16.15 -28.61 6.16
N ALA A 28 16.64 -27.81 5.21
CA ALA A 28 17.27 -28.31 3.98
C ALA A 28 18.55 -27.51 3.72
N LEU A 29 19.63 -27.90 4.40
CA LEU A 29 20.97 -27.37 4.21
C LEU A 29 21.49 -27.83 2.84
N MET A 30 21.46 -26.96 1.83
CA MET A 30 22.19 -27.16 0.57
C MET A 30 23.26 -26.10 0.44
N ALA A 31 24.44 -26.39 1.00
CA ALA A 31 25.67 -25.69 0.66
C ALA A 31 26.06 -26.08 -0.77
N GLN A 32 25.64 -25.29 -1.76
CA GLN A 32 26.02 -25.51 -3.14
C GLN A 32 27.00 -24.43 -3.59
N THR A 33 28.28 -24.78 -3.53
CA THR A 33 29.40 -23.98 -4.04
C THR A 33 29.27 -23.82 -5.56
N GLN A 34 28.53 -22.82 -6.01
CA GLN A 34 28.48 -22.47 -7.43
C GLN A 34 29.62 -21.50 -7.77
N THR A 35 30.56 -22.06 -8.53
CA THR A 35 31.64 -21.38 -9.23
C THR A 35 31.14 -20.15 -10.02
N PRO A 36 31.91 -19.05 -10.06
CA PRO A 36 31.55 -17.88 -10.84
C PRO A 36 31.67 -18.16 -12.34
N THR A 37 30.58 -18.59 -12.96
CA THR A 37 30.48 -18.71 -14.43
C THR A 37 29.96 -17.39 -14.99
N SER A 38 30.88 -16.55 -15.47
CA SER A 38 30.56 -15.30 -16.16
C SER A 38 29.84 -15.58 -17.47
N VAL A 39 28.51 -15.55 -17.47
CA VAL A 39 27.71 -15.43 -18.70
C VAL A 39 27.36 -13.97 -18.92
N ALA A 40 28.08 -13.34 -19.84
CA ALA A 40 27.70 -12.05 -20.40
C ALA A 40 26.43 -12.25 -21.23
N SER A 41 25.27 -12.14 -20.59
CA SER A 41 23.98 -12.06 -21.24
C SER A 41 23.47 -10.64 -21.11
N THR A 42 23.64 -9.85 -22.17
CA THR A 42 22.94 -8.58 -22.34
C THR A 42 21.52 -8.85 -22.83
N PRO A 43 20.47 -8.76 -22.00
CA PRO A 43 19.18 -8.37 -22.52
C PRO A 43 19.31 -6.88 -22.87
N ASN A 44 19.70 -6.59 -24.10
CA ASN A 44 19.30 -5.34 -24.75
C ASN A 44 17.79 -5.43 -25.02
N SER A 45 17.03 -5.48 -23.93
CA SER A 45 15.60 -5.33 -23.89
C SER A 45 15.32 -3.87 -23.55
N SER A 46 15.79 -3.00 -24.45
CA SER A 46 15.07 -1.76 -24.79
C SER A 46 13.75 -2.15 -25.47
N SER A 47 12.95 -2.93 -24.76
CA SER A 47 11.51 -2.94 -24.92
C SER A 47 11.10 -1.54 -24.53
N ALA A 48 10.99 -0.68 -25.54
CA ALA A 48 10.12 0.48 -25.49
C ALA A 48 8.69 -0.06 -25.39
N SER A 49 8.39 -0.67 -24.24
CA SER A 49 7.07 -0.88 -23.74
C SER A 49 6.51 0.51 -23.57
N THR A 50 5.85 1.01 -24.62
CA THR A 50 4.79 2.01 -24.48
C THR A 50 3.67 1.33 -23.70
N ALA A 51 3.94 1.05 -22.43
CA ALA A 51 2.96 0.64 -21.46
C ALA A 51 1.94 1.75 -21.48
N ALA A 52 0.72 1.44 -21.92
CA ALA A 52 -0.39 2.36 -21.79
C ALA A 52 -0.43 2.74 -20.31
N ILE A 53 -0.14 4.00 -20.00
CA ILE A 53 -0.12 4.50 -18.64
C ILE A 53 -1.58 4.59 -18.21
N THR A 54 -2.15 3.46 -17.82
CA THR A 54 -3.52 3.37 -17.31
C THR A 54 -3.56 4.24 -16.07
N PRO A 55 -4.40 5.29 -16.03
CA PRO A 55 -4.40 6.19 -14.90
C PRO A 55 -4.75 5.42 -13.63
N ILE A 56 -4.04 5.69 -12.53
CA ILE A 56 -4.36 5.09 -11.23
C ILE A 56 -5.70 5.67 -10.79
N THR A 57 -6.73 4.83 -10.74
CA THR A 57 -8.05 5.20 -10.24
C THR A 57 -8.18 4.77 -8.78
N ASN A 58 -8.70 5.65 -7.93
CA ASN A 58 -9.00 5.36 -6.52
C ASN A 58 -7.78 4.89 -5.69
N PRO A 59 -6.67 5.64 -5.64
CA PRO A 59 -5.52 5.29 -4.80
C PRO A 59 -5.87 5.24 -3.32
N ALA A 60 -5.15 4.42 -2.55
CA ALA A 60 -5.27 4.30 -1.11
C ALA A 60 -4.50 5.40 -0.36
N CYS A 61 -4.84 5.61 0.91
CA CYS A 61 -4.06 6.45 1.81
C CYS A 61 -2.69 5.79 2.12
N GLY A 62 -1.62 6.56 2.03
CA GLY A 62 -0.24 6.09 2.09
C GLY A 62 0.29 5.47 0.80
N GLU A 63 -0.47 5.50 -0.31
CA GLU A 63 -0.04 4.94 -1.59
C GLU A 63 0.97 5.85 -2.31
N VAL A 64 1.99 5.22 -2.90
CA VAL A 64 2.94 5.88 -3.79
C VAL A 64 2.36 5.89 -5.20
N VAL A 65 1.90 7.07 -5.64
CA VAL A 65 1.23 7.27 -6.92
C VAL A 65 2.13 7.95 -7.94
N GLN A 66 1.92 7.65 -9.22
CA GLN A 66 2.78 8.11 -10.30
C GLN A 66 2.01 8.20 -11.63
N GLY A 67 2.38 9.15 -12.50
CA GLY A 67 1.70 9.40 -13.77
C GLY A 67 0.34 10.11 -13.57
N ASN A 68 -0.69 9.71 -14.30
CA ASN A 68 -2.03 10.28 -14.12
C ASN A 68 -2.81 9.53 -13.04
N VAL A 69 -3.25 10.26 -12.01
CA VAL A 69 -4.02 9.74 -10.89
C VAL A 69 -5.40 10.40 -10.93
N ASN A 70 -6.47 9.61 -10.87
CA ASN A 70 -7.84 10.09 -10.92
C ASN A 70 -8.61 9.60 -9.69
N LEU A 71 -9.00 10.51 -8.81
CA LEU A 71 -9.93 10.15 -7.74
C LEU A 71 -11.32 9.92 -8.33
N THR A 72 -11.97 8.89 -7.80
CA THR A 72 -13.36 8.49 -8.11
C THR A 72 -14.21 8.39 -6.84
N ALA A 73 -13.62 8.70 -5.68
CA ALA A 73 -14.23 8.73 -4.37
C ALA A 73 -13.43 9.66 -3.44
N ASN A 74 -14.02 10.05 -2.31
CA ASN A 74 -13.34 10.82 -1.27
C ASN A 74 -12.38 9.91 -0.49
N LEU A 75 -11.15 10.36 -0.26
CA LEU A 75 -10.19 9.71 0.62
C LEU A 75 -10.26 10.34 2.01
N ASN A 76 -10.43 9.52 3.04
CA ASN A 76 -10.40 9.94 4.44
C ASN A 76 -9.27 9.18 5.14
N CYS A 77 -8.10 9.80 5.17
CA CYS A 77 -6.86 9.23 5.64
C CYS A 77 -6.68 9.50 7.14
N THR A 78 -6.44 8.45 7.91
CA THR A 78 -6.05 8.56 9.33
C THR A 78 -4.55 8.77 9.52
N GLY A 79 -3.76 8.41 8.51
CA GLY A 79 -2.32 8.65 8.41
C GLY A 79 -1.98 9.64 7.32
N ASP A 80 -0.93 9.35 6.56
CA ASP A 80 -0.50 10.13 5.40
C ASP A 80 -1.45 9.90 4.20
N GLY A 81 -1.59 10.90 3.33
CA GLY A 81 -2.49 10.89 2.18
C GLY A 81 -1.85 10.27 0.94
N LEU A 82 -1.45 11.08 -0.04
CA LEU A 82 -0.83 10.59 -1.28
C LEU A 82 0.66 10.91 -1.32
N ILE A 83 1.48 9.94 -1.75
CA ILE A 83 2.92 10.09 -1.91
C ILE A 83 3.23 10.13 -3.41
N VAL A 84 3.83 11.20 -3.92
CA VAL A 84 4.20 11.29 -5.33
C VAL A 84 5.53 10.56 -5.55
N GLY A 85 5.51 9.47 -6.32
CA GLY A 85 6.67 8.61 -6.55
C GLY A 85 7.50 8.93 -7.80
N ALA A 86 7.00 9.78 -8.70
CA ALA A 86 7.66 10.09 -9.97
C ALA A 86 7.38 11.52 -10.45
N ASP A 87 8.31 12.07 -11.24
CA ASP A 87 8.15 13.34 -11.94
C ASP A 87 6.91 13.36 -12.85
N ASN A 88 6.38 14.56 -13.11
CA ASN A 88 5.24 14.79 -14.00
C ASN A 88 3.95 14.05 -13.58
N THR A 89 3.83 13.66 -12.31
CA THR A 89 2.61 13.07 -11.75
C THR A 89 1.50 14.11 -11.61
N VAL A 90 0.31 13.80 -12.10
CA VAL A 90 -0.87 14.67 -12.09
C VAL A 90 -1.98 14.02 -11.28
N ILE A 91 -2.36 14.63 -10.16
CA ILE A 91 -3.45 14.15 -9.29
C ILE A 91 -4.72 14.95 -9.58
N ASN A 92 -5.62 14.35 -10.37
CA ASN A 92 -6.94 14.89 -10.64
C ASN A 92 -7.91 14.47 -9.53
N LEU A 93 -8.38 15.45 -8.77
CA LEU A 93 -9.34 15.22 -7.69
C LEU A 93 -10.77 14.96 -8.20
N ASN A 94 -11.11 15.37 -9.44
CA ASN A 94 -12.42 15.15 -10.08
C ASN A 94 -13.66 15.56 -9.23
N GLY A 95 -13.51 16.53 -8.32
CA GLY A 95 -14.57 16.96 -7.39
C GLY A 95 -14.63 16.20 -6.06
N TYR A 96 -13.76 15.22 -5.84
CA TYR A 96 -13.57 14.51 -4.58
C TYR A 96 -12.53 15.19 -3.69
N THR A 97 -12.46 14.78 -2.42
CA THR A 97 -11.54 15.32 -1.41
C THR A 97 -10.50 14.30 -0.96
N VAL A 98 -9.36 14.80 -0.50
CA VAL A 98 -8.39 14.07 0.34
C VAL A 98 -8.37 14.74 1.70
N SER A 99 -9.00 14.10 2.68
CA SER A 99 -9.06 14.57 4.07
C SER A 99 -8.08 13.79 4.93
N GLY A 100 -7.40 14.47 5.85
CA GLY A 100 -6.46 13.89 6.80
C GLY A 100 -6.87 14.09 8.26
N PRO A 101 -6.05 13.66 9.23
CA PRO A 101 -6.29 13.86 10.68
C PRO A 101 -6.23 15.33 11.16
N GLY A 102 -6.04 16.29 10.26
CA GLY A 102 -6.07 17.73 10.54
C GLY A 102 -4.74 18.35 10.96
N GLN A 103 -4.72 19.69 11.04
CA GLN A 103 -3.52 20.53 11.18
C GLN A 103 -2.67 20.31 12.46
N GLN A 104 -3.19 19.57 13.44
CA GLN A 104 -2.47 19.24 14.68
C GLN A 104 -1.68 17.91 14.58
N SER A 105 -1.83 17.18 13.47
CA SER A 105 -1.14 15.91 13.24
C SER A 105 0.19 16.09 12.53
N SER A 106 1.17 15.24 12.82
CA SER A 106 2.45 15.15 12.10
C SER A 106 2.35 14.41 10.76
N LYS A 107 1.18 14.41 10.12
CA LYS A 107 0.85 13.63 8.92
C LYS A 107 0.63 14.51 7.71
N VAL A 108 1.07 14.06 6.56
CA VAL A 108 1.11 14.87 5.32
C VAL A 108 -0.04 14.47 4.39
N GLY A 109 -0.76 15.46 3.86
CA GLY A 109 -1.88 15.23 2.94
C GLY A 109 -1.43 14.80 1.53
N VAL A 110 -0.48 15.53 0.95
CA VAL A 110 0.23 15.13 -0.28
C VAL A 110 1.70 15.47 -0.10
N VAL A 111 2.58 14.50 -0.31
CA VAL A 111 4.04 14.68 -0.20
C VAL A 111 4.71 14.40 -1.55
N VAL A 112 5.67 15.26 -1.90
CA VAL A 112 6.64 15.05 -2.97
C VAL A 112 8.02 15.00 -2.28
N PRO A 113 8.73 13.87 -2.34
CA PRO A 113 10.05 13.71 -1.71
C PRO A 113 11.18 14.43 -2.47
#